data_AF-A0A1F4Q2I2-F1
#
_entry.id   AF-A0A1F4Q2I2-F1
#
_cell.length_a   1.000
_cell.length_b   1.000
_cell.length_c   1.000
_cell.angle_alpha   90.00
_cell.angle_beta   90.00
_cell.angle_gamma   90.00
#
_symmetry.space_group_name_H-M   'P 1'
#
loop_
_entity.id
_entity.type
_entity.pdbx_description
1 polymer ?
#
loop_
_entity_poly.entity_id
_entity_poly.type
_entity_poly.pdbx_seq_one_letter_code
_entity_poly.pdbx_strand_id
1 'polypeptide(L)'
;MKDKTLAALAYSLWIPSLYIVLTEKRRDEFTGFHGGQALLMWTGIFIIFFAVRFLVNLIWSFFYIPFLDVLEILAGAALYGYALYCGLRCYRGIAFTIPH
;
A
#
# COMPACT_ATOMS: atom_id res chain seq x y z
N MET A 1 0.15 21.98 -5.91
CA MET A 1 -0.81 21.04 -6.55
C MET A 1 -0.12 19.81 -7.10
N LYS A 2 0.93 19.95 -7.94
CA LYS A 2 1.72 18.82 -8.46
C LYS A 2 2.26 17.89 -7.38
N ASP A 3 2.75 18.46 -6.28
CA ASP A 3 3.32 17.67 -5.17
C ASP A 3 2.26 16.87 -4.39
N LYS A 4 1.03 17.40 -4.26
CA LYS A 4 -0.11 16.68 -3.68
C LYS A 4 -0.57 15.51 -4.56
N THR A 5 -0.56 15.69 -5.88
CA THR A 5 -0.89 14.62 -6.83
C THR A 5 0.17 13.52 -6.78
N LEU A 6 1.46 13.88 -6.75
CA LEU A 6 2.55 12.90 -6.66
C LEU A 6 2.48 12.11 -5.34
N ALA A 7 2.24 12.80 -4.21
CA ALA A 7 2.07 12.16 -2.92
C ALA A 7 0.83 11.25 -2.87
N ALA A 8 -0.30 11.67 -3.46
CA ALA A 8 -1.50 10.83 -3.58
C ALA A 8 -1.25 9.60 -4.46
N LEU A 9 -0.55 9.76 -5.58
CA LEU A 9 -0.16 8.66 -6.46
C LEU A 9 0.77 7.67 -5.77
N ALA A 10 1.60 8.09 -4.81
CA ALA A 10 2.44 7.18 -4.03
C ALA A 10 1.61 6.19 -3.18
N TYR A 11 0.43 6.59 -2.71
CA TYR A 11 -0.48 5.67 -2.03
C TYR A 11 -1.21 4.76 -3.03
N SER A 12 -1.70 5.30 -4.15
CA SER A 12 -2.43 4.50 -5.14
C SER A 12 -1.54 3.56 -5.94
N LEU A 13 -0.28 3.93 -6.13
CA LEU A 13 0.72 3.22 -6.92
C LEU A 13 2.00 3.11 -6.11
N TRP A 14 2.55 1.91 -6.00
CA TRP A 14 3.77 1.68 -5.24
C TRP A 14 4.99 2.43 -5.82
N ILE A 15 5.13 2.48 -7.16
CA ILE A 15 6.32 3.04 -7.83
C ILE A 15 6.60 4.51 -7.46
N PRO A 16 5.60 5.44 -7.48
CA PRO A 16 5.84 6.81 -7.03
C PRO A 16 6.34 6.93 -5.59
N SER A 17 6.00 6.02 -4.68
CA SER A 17 6.54 6.03 -3.30
C SER A 17 8.05 5.80 -3.29
N LEU A 18 8.55 4.85 -4.10
CA LEU A 18 9.98 4.61 -4.28
C LEU A 18 10.67 5.82 -4.91
N TYR A 19 10.08 6.39 -5.96
CA TYR A 19 10.61 7.59 -6.60
C TYR A 19 10.78 8.73 -5.59
N ILE A 20 9.77 8.99 -4.75
CA ILE A 20 9.86 10.06 -3.74
C ILE A 20 10.99 9.76 -2.74
N VAL A 21 11.04 8.55 -2.19
CA VAL A 21 12.00 8.19 -1.12
C VAL A 21 13.45 8.14 -1.62
N LEU A 22 13.66 7.75 -2.88
CA LEU A 22 15.00 7.57 -3.47
C LEU A 22 15.54 8.84 -4.17
N THR A 23 14.73 9.89 -4.30
CA THR A 23 15.15 11.14 -4.97
C THR A 23 15.13 12.33 -4.01
N GLU A 24 15.54 13.51 -4.51
CA GLU A 24 15.52 14.75 -3.74
C GLU A 24 14.12 15.16 -3.27
N LYS A 25 13.06 14.60 -3.86
CA LYS A 25 11.67 14.80 -3.43
C LYS A 25 11.41 14.36 -1.99
N ARG A 26 12.25 13.50 -1.41
CA ARG A 26 12.21 13.14 0.02
C ARG A 26 12.43 14.34 0.95
N ARG A 27 13.11 15.39 0.49
CA ARG A 27 13.40 16.59 1.31
C ARG A 27 12.22 17.56 1.40
N ASP A 28 11.22 17.43 0.54
CA ASP A 28 9.98 18.20 0.65
C ASP A 28 9.17 17.70 1.83
N GLU A 29 8.76 18.59 2.75
CA GLU A 29 8.11 18.19 4.00
C GLU A 29 6.85 17.35 3.76
N PHE A 30 5.97 17.80 2.85
CA PHE A 30 4.70 17.12 2.60
C PHE A 30 4.90 15.86 1.75
N THR A 31 5.59 15.97 0.62
CA THR A 31 5.78 14.87 -0.33
C THR A 31 6.67 13.79 0.27
N GLY A 32 7.76 14.17 0.92
CA GLY A 32 8.69 13.25 1.57
C GLY A 32 8.05 12.49 2.72
N PHE A 33 7.28 13.16 3.57
CA PHE A 33 6.50 12.52 4.63
C PHE A 33 5.53 11.48 4.06
N HIS A 34 4.66 11.89 3.13
CA HIS A 34 3.66 11.00 2.54
C HIS A 34 4.26 9.90 1.66
N GLY A 35 5.38 10.16 0.99
CA GLY A 35 6.12 9.15 0.22
C GLY A 35 6.70 8.06 1.12
N GLY A 36 7.26 8.43 2.27
CA GLY A 36 7.73 7.47 3.26
C GLY A 36 6.58 6.65 3.87
N GLN A 37 5.48 7.31 4.23
CA GLN A 37 4.28 6.64 4.74
C GLN A 37 3.66 5.68 3.71
N ALA A 38 3.60 6.08 2.44
CA ALA A 38 3.12 5.24 1.36
C ALA A 38 4.02 4.02 1.13
N LEU A 39 5.35 4.20 1.17
CA LEU A 39 6.31 3.10 1.03
C LEU A 39 6.15 2.08 2.17
N LEU A 40 5.99 2.55 3.42
CA LEU A 40 5.71 1.68 4.57
C LEU A 40 4.40 0.91 4.40
N MET A 41 3.32 1.60 4.01
CA MET A 41 2.03 0.96 3.73
C MET A 41 2.16 -0.16 2.70
N TRP A 42 2.78 0.12 1.56
CA TRP A 42 2.96 -0.88 0.50
C TRP A 42 3.86 -2.03 0.93
N THR A 43 4.88 -1.77 1.75
CA THR A 43 5.71 -2.82 2.35
C THR A 43 4.87 -3.72 3.27
N GLY A 44 4.02 -3.14 4.11
CA GLY A 44 3.10 -3.90 4.96
C GLY A 44 2.08 -4.71 4.15
N ILE A 45 1.47 -4.10 3.14
CA ILE A 45 0.55 -4.77 2.20
C ILE A 45 1.25 -5.96 1.54
N PHE A 46 2.48 -5.77 1.06
CA PHE A 46 3.28 -6.83 0.44
C PHE A 46 3.52 -7.98 1.42
N ILE A 47 4.00 -7.70 2.64
CA ILE A 47 4.25 -8.72 3.66
C ILE A 47 2.97 -9.50 3.98
N ILE A 48 1.85 -8.80 4.24
CA ILE A 48 0.57 -9.44 4.58
C ILE A 48 0.05 -10.29 3.41
N PHE A 49 0.07 -9.76 2.20
CA PHE A 49 -0.42 -10.47 1.01
C PHE A 49 0.38 -11.76 0.77
N PHE A 50 1.71 -11.68 0.81
CA PHE A 50 2.55 -12.86 0.63
C PHE A 50 2.45 -13.85 1.80
N ALA A 51 2.24 -13.38 3.03
CA ALA A 51 1.97 -14.26 4.17
C ALA A 51 0.65 -15.01 3.99
N VAL A 52 -0.42 -14.33 3.60
CA VAL A 52 -1.73 -14.95 3.32
C VAL A 52 -1.60 -15.97 2.19
N ARG A 53 -0.99 -15.58 1.06
CA ARG A 53 -0.78 -16.47 -0.10
C ARG A 53 0.07 -17.68 0.26
N PHE A 54 1.11 -17.51 1.07
CA PHE A 54 1.92 -18.62 1.56
C PHE A 54 1.09 -19.59 2.41
N LEU A 55 0.27 -19.08 3.34
CA LEU A 55 -0.59 -19.89 4.18
C LEU A 55 -1.67 -20.63 3.37
N VAL A 56 -2.29 -19.97 2.38
CA VAL A 56 -3.26 -20.61 1.48
C VAL A 56 -2.62 -21.77 0.72
N ASN A 57 -1.45 -21.55 0.11
CA ASN A 57 -0.71 -22.60 -0.59
C ASN A 57 -0.29 -23.75 0.33
N LEU A 58 0.13 -23.43 1.56
CA LEU A 58 0.48 -24.43 2.56
C LEU A 58 -0.74 -25.29 2.90
N ILE A 59 -1.91 -24.69 3.15
CA ILE A 59 -3.14 -25.43 3.44
C ILE A 59 -3.53 -26.31 2.25
N TRP A 60 -3.46 -25.78 1.02
CA TRP A 60 -3.74 -26.53 -0.20
C TRP A 60 -2.84 -27.74 -0.42
N SER A 61 -1.61 -27.73 0.10
CA SER A 61 -0.73 -28.90 0.05
C SER A 61 -1.24 -30.08 0.90
N PHE A 62 -2.14 -29.84 1.85
CA PHE A 62 -2.77 -30.86 2.69
C PHE A 62 -4.21 -31.12 2.28
N PHE A 63 -5.01 -30.07 2.07
CA PHE A 63 -6.44 -30.13 1.76
C PHE A 63 -6.83 -29.02 0.80
N TYR A 64 -7.43 -29.38 -0.35
CA TYR A 64 -7.95 -28.40 -1.29
C TYR A 64 -9.24 -27.77 -0.75
N ILE A 65 -9.20 -26.47 -0.47
CA ILE A 65 -10.34 -25.68 0.01
C ILE A 65 -10.53 -24.48 -0.94
N PRO A 66 -11.52 -24.53 -1.86
CA PRO A 66 -11.70 -23.51 -2.89
C PRO A 66 -12.12 -22.13 -2.36
N PHE A 67 -12.64 -22.06 -1.13
CA PHE A 67 -13.05 -20.79 -0.52
C PHE A 67 -11.85 -19.91 -0.11
N LEU A 68 -10.65 -20.49 0.01
CA LEU A 68 -9.43 -19.73 0.38
C LEU A 68 -8.98 -18.76 -0.71
N ASP A 69 -9.24 -19.07 -1.98
CA ASP A 69 -8.92 -18.18 -3.10
C ASP A 69 -9.78 -16.91 -3.07
N VAL A 70 -11.05 -17.04 -2.71
CA VAL A 70 -11.96 -15.90 -2.55
C VAL A 70 -11.45 -15.00 -1.42
N LEU A 71 -10.95 -15.59 -0.33
CA LEU A 71 -10.36 -14.85 0.78
C LEU A 71 -9.10 -14.08 0.36
N GLU A 72 -8.22 -14.66 -0.46
CA GLU A 72 -7.04 -13.97 -1.03
C GLU A 72 -7.46 -12.76 -1.88
N ILE A 73 -8.46 -12.93 -2.76
CA ILE A 73 -8.97 -11.85 -3.62
C ILE A 73 -9.59 -10.73 -2.77
N LEU A 74 -10.43 -11.07 -1.79
CA LEU A 74 -11.07 -10.10 -0.91
C LEU A 74 -10.04 -9.34 -0.05
N ALA A 75 -9.03 -10.03 0.47
CA ALA A 75 -7.95 -9.41 1.22
C ALA A 75 -7.15 -8.43 0.33
N GLY A 76 -6.80 -8.83 -0.90
CA GLY A 76 -6.13 -7.97 -1.87
C GLY A 76 -6.97 -6.72 -2.21
N ALA A 77 -8.26 -6.90 -2.48
CA ALA A 77 -9.18 -5.80 -2.78
C ALA A 77 -9.35 -4.85 -1.59
N ALA A 78 -9.44 -5.35 -0.37
CA ALA A 78 -9.55 -4.54 0.84
C ALA A 78 -8.28 -3.70 1.09
N LEU A 79 -7.10 -4.32 0.97
CA LEU A 79 -5.81 -3.63 1.13
C LEU A 79 -5.61 -2.55 0.05
N TYR A 80 -5.98 -2.85 -1.20
CA TYR A 80 -5.91 -1.88 -2.28
C TYR A 80 -6.93 -0.74 -2.10
N GLY A 81 -8.15 -1.05 -1.64
CA GLY A 81 -9.15 -0.06 -1.29
C GLY A 81 -8.68 0.89 -0.19
N TYR A 82 -7.99 0.37 0.83
CA TYR A 82 -7.35 1.18 1.87
C TYR A 82 -6.25 2.10 1.31
N ALA A 83 -5.42 1.60 0.39
CA ALA A 83 -4.40 2.38 -0.29
C ALA A 83 -5.00 3.56 -1.09
N LEU A 84 -6.08 3.31 -1.85
CA LEU A 84 -6.83 4.34 -2.57
C LEU A 84 -7.44 5.38 -1.62
N TYR A 85 -8.01 4.95 -0.50
CA TYR A 85 -8.55 5.84 0.52
C TYR A 85 -7.46 6.77 1.10
N CYS A 86 -6.27 6.24 1.39
CA CYS A 86 -5.12 7.03 1.82
C CYS A 86 -4.68 8.03 0.75
N GLY A 87 -4.63 7.61 -0.52
CA GLY A 87 -4.35 8.49 -1.65
C GLY A 87 -5.34 9.65 -1.77
N LEU A 88 -6.64 9.37 -1.62
CA LEU A 88 -7.69 10.40 -1.65
C LEU A 88 -7.55 11.41 -0.50
N ARG A 89 -7.25 10.94 0.72
CA ARG A 89 -6.98 11.81 1.87
C ARG A 89 -5.75 12.69 1.64
N CYS A 90 -4.68 12.11 1.10
CA CYS A 90 -3.46 12.84 0.76
C CYS A 90 -3.72 13.89 -0.33
N TYR A 91 -4.51 13.56 -1.36
CA TYR A 91 -4.88 14.50 -2.41
C TYR A 91 -5.64 15.73 -1.86
N ARG A 92 -6.49 15.51 -0.86
CA ARG A 92 -7.19 16.57 -0.11
C ARG A 92 -6.26 17.39 0.80
N GLY A 93 -4.99 17.01 0.94
CA GLY A 93 -4.01 17.69 1.77
C GLY A 93 -4.11 17.35 3.26
N ILE A 94 -4.76 16.23 3.61
CA ILE A 94 -4.87 15.78 4.99
C ILE A 94 -3.58 15.04 5.36
N ALA A 95 -2.87 15.51 6.38
CA ALA A 95 -1.74 14.78 6.96
C ALA A 95 -2.24 13.61 7.81
N PHE A 96 -1.63 12.44 7.67
CA PHE A 96 -1.92 11.25 8.47
C PHE A 96 -0.71 10.31 8.48
N THR A 97 -0.65 9.47 9.51
CA THR A 97 0.34 8.42 9.66
C THR A 97 -0.30 7.07 9.40
N ILE A 98 0.41 6.22 8.66
CA ILE A 98 0.09 4.81 8.54
C ILE A 98 0.53 4.12 9.85
N PRO A 99 -0.34 3.33 10.48
CA PRO A 99 0.02 2.56 11.67
C PRO A 99 1.17 1.60 11.34
N HIS A 100 2.12 1.47 12.26
CA HIS A 100 3.30 0.61 12.16
C HIS A 100 3.37 -0.34 13.35
#